data_AF-A0A3M1NCT0-F1
#
_entry.id   AF-A0A3M1NCT0-F1
#
_cell.length_a   1.000
_cell.length_b   1.000
_cell.length_c   1.000
_cell.angle_alpha   90.00
_cell.angle_beta   90.00
_cell.angle_gamma   90.00
#
_symmetry.space_group_name_H-M   'P 1'
#
loop_
_entity.id
_entity.type
_entity.pdbx_description
1 polymer ?
#
loop_
_entity_poly.entity_id
_entity_poly.type
_entity_poly.pdbx_seq_one_letter_code
_entity_poly.pdbx_strand_id
1 'polypeptide(L)'
;AVHPSNPVPRLEAEAIRALLRGQKAWPDFGGPAAPVVPVYLGNLERYVSAHRDPVLWRRVLDSLAGQEGVLFALPEGLLPAHTRRLEVSWNPGVELFGTLRWSPTYEPLPSVGIWPLLIGSLWVSLIGLLVVVPVGLAMAIYAVEFLPRPLYYPVKILWELLSGLPSVVVGFWGLVVLVPWIKDAFHLEAGETALTAGLILGWMTLPLMASLTEEALSAMPTLLVEASYGLGATQWQTILRLKLPYVLPSLAAAVLLSAGRILGETMVVLIVSGNAPVLALTPLQPVRTLPATLAAELGEAPVGSYHYHVLFLLGGILFLLTLALNLTAYFIQKRYVRKG
;
A
#
# COMPACT_ATOMS: atom_id res chain seq x y z
N ALA A 1 -20.02 13.05 24.29
CA ALA A 1 -20.90 13.88 25.14
C ALA A 1 -20.14 15.12 25.60
N VAL A 2 -20.84 16.21 25.85
CA VAL A 2 -20.30 17.52 26.20
C VAL A 2 -21.08 18.12 27.36
N HIS A 3 -20.59 19.21 27.93
CA HIS A 3 -21.32 19.98 28.94
C HIS A 3 -22.69 20.48 28.40
N PRO A 4 -23.77 20.52 29.19
CA PRO A 4 -25.10 20.99 28.74
C PRO A 4 -25.14 22.40 28.18
N SER A 5 -24.30 23.30 28.69
CA SER A 5 -24.21 24.69 28.20
C SER A 5 -23.49 24.81 26.85
N ASN A 6 -22.87 23.74 26.33
CA ASN A 6 -22.21 23.78 25.04
C ASN A 6 -23.28 23.93 23.93
N PRO A 7 -23.24 25.04 23.15
CA PRO A 7 -24.27 25.34 22.17
C PRO A 7 -24.15 24.46 20.92
N VAL A 8 -23.01 23.82 20.69
CA VAL A 8 -22.72 23.04 19.47
C VAL A 8 -23.58 21.78 19.41
N PRO A 9 -24.51 21.67 18.44
CA PRO A 9 -25.43 20.53 18.39
C PRO A 9 -24.83 19.32 17.66
N ARG A 10 -24.00 19.56 16.64
CA ARG A 10 -23.47 18.55 15.73
C ARG A 10 -22.07 18.92 15.27
N LEU A 11 -21.17 17.94 15.20
CA LEU A 11 -19.85 18.10 14.61
C LEU A 11 -19.53 16.94 13.65
N GLU A 12 -18.71 17.24 12.65
CA GLU A 12 -18.09 16.21 11.83
C GLU A 12 -16.97 15.50 12.58
N ALA A 13 -16.68 14.25 12.21
CA ALA A 13 -15.61 13.48 12.83
C ALA A 13 -14.24 14.16 12.75
N GLU A 14 -13.93 14.85 11.64
CA GLU A 14 -12.65 15.57 11.52
C GLU A 14 -12.57 16.79 12.44
N ALA A 15 -13.68 17.50 12.66
CA ALA A 15 -13.74 18.59 13.61
C ALA A 15 -13.46 18.11 15.04
N ILE A 16 -14.04 16.96 15.43
CA ILE A 16 -13.78 16.34 16.73
C ILE A 16 -12.32 15.90 16.84
N ARG A 17 -11.76 15.26 15.80
CA ARG A 17 -10.34 14.91 15.79
C ARG A 17 -9.44 16.15 15.91
N ALA A 18 -9.77 17.27 15.27
CA ALA A 18 -9.03 18.52 15.39
C ALA A 18 -9.07 19.09 16.83
N LEU A 19 -10.22 19.03 17.51
CA LEU A 19 -10.35 19.40 18.92
C LEU A 19 -9.50 18.50 19.82
N LEU A 20 -9.55 17.19 19.61
CA LEU A 20 -8.79 16.21 20.40
C LEU A 20 -7.27 16.34 20.24
N ARG A 21 -6.81 16.76 19.05
CA ARG A 21 -5.39 17.00 18.76
C ARG A 21 -4.90 18.36 19.29
N GLY A 22 -5.79 19.21 19.80
CA GLY A 22 -5.48 20.59 20.17
C GLY A 22 -5.13 21.48 18.97
N GLN A 23 -5.52 21.10 17.75
CA GLN A 23 -5.30 21.89 16.53
C GLN A 23 -6.33 23.01 16.37
N LYS A 24 -7.51 22.81 16.96
CA LYS A 24 -8.61 23.78 17.00
C LYS A 24 -9.19 23.82 18.41
N ALA A 25 -9.86 24.91 18.74
CA ALA A 25 -10.55 25.11 20.00
C ALA A 25 -12.08 25.13 19.81
N TRP A 26 -12.82 25.00 20.90
CA TRP A 26 -14.29 25.08 20.88
C TRP A 26 -14.83 26.35 20.19
N PRO A 27 -14.24 27.56 20.36
CA PRO A 27 -14.70 28.77 19.67
C PRO A 27 -14.68 28.68 18.14
N ASP A 28 -13.76 27.89 17.55
CA ASP A 28 -13.66 27.73 16.10
C ASP A 28 -14.91 27.08 15.48
N PHE A 29 -15.73 26.44 16.32
CA PHE A 29 -16.96 25.76 15.93
C PHE A 29 -18.20 26.38 16.59
N GLY A 30 -18.07 27.59 17.16
CA GLY A 30 -19.15 28.28 17.87
C GLY A 30 -19.44 27.73 19.28
N GLY A 31 -18.49 27.00 19.88
CA GLY A 31 -18.57 26.45 21.23
C GLY A 31 -18.04 27.39 22.34
N PRO A 32 -17.98 26.90 23.59
CA PRO A 32 -17.58 27.72 24.75
C PRO A 32 -16.11 28.17 24.66
N ALA A 33 -15.79 29.31 25.28
CA ALA A 33 -14.43 29.83 25.39
C ALA A 33 -13.63 29.13 26.52
N ALA A 34 -13.66 27.80 26.53
CA ALA A 34 -13.00 26.95 27.51
C ALA A 34 -11.99 26.01 26.82
N PRO A 35 -10.88 25.63 27.49
CA PRO A 35 -9.94 24.67 26.96
C PRO A 35 -10.62 23.30 26.75
N VAL A 36 -10.29 22.62 25.67
CA VAL A 36 -10.83 21.29 25.37
C VAL A 36 -10.25 20.29 26.38
N VAL A 37 -11.11 19.62 27.14
CA VAL A 37 -10.72 18.56 28.08
C VAL A 37 -11.20 17.22 27.55
N PRO A 38 -10.36 16.48 26.80
CA PRO A 38 -10.76 15.21 26.21
C PRO A 38 -10.72 14.09 27.23
N VAL A 39 -11.78 13.29 27.31
CA VAL A 39 -11.87 12.12 28.19
C VAL A 39 -12.38 10.93 27.39
N TYR A 40 -11.55 9.91 27.24
CA TYR A 40 -11.84 8.65 26.54
C TYR A 40 -11.07 7.49 27.20
N LEU A 41 -11.39 6.25 26.82
CA LEU A 41 -10.82 5.05 27.46
C LEU A 41 -9.30 5.06 27.55
N GLY A 42 -8.60 5.30 26.44
CA GLY A 42 -7.14 5.35 26.41
C GLY A 42 -6.47 6.47 27.23
N ASN A 43 -7.20 7.49 27.72
CA ASN A 43 -6.62 8.56 28.53
C ASN A 43 -7.20 8.71 29.94
N LEU A 44 -8.14 7.83 30.31
CA LEU A 44 -8.82 7.88 31.60
C LEU A 44 -7.86 7.78 32.80
N GLU A 45 -6.77 7.05 32.67
CA GLU A 45 -5.73 6.91 33.70
C GLU A 45 -5.05 8.25 34.06
N ARG A 46 -5.08 9.25 33.16
CA ARG A 46 -4.58 10.60 33.45
C ARG A 46 -5.43 11.33 34.49
N TYR A 47 -6.70 10.96 34.57
CA TYR A 47 -7.68 11.61 35.45
C TYR A 47 -7.97 10.77 36.70
N VAL A 48 -7.82 9.45 36.61
CA VAL A 48 -8.09 8.53 37.72
C VAL A 48 -6.86 7.67 37.98
N SER A 49 -6.25 7.83 39.16
CA SER A 49 -5.13 7.00 39.60
C SER A 49 -5.50 5.51 39.61
N ALA A 50 -4.53 4.63 39.37
CA ALA A 50 -4.70 3.17 39.23
C ALA A 50 -5.40 2.41 40.39
N HIS A 51 -5.77 3.09 41.49
CA HIS A 51 -6.44 2.49 42.64
C HIS A 51 -7.96 2.41 42.42
N ARG A 52 -8.45 1.17 42.38
CA ARG A 52 -9.77 0.70 41.94
C ARG A 52 -10.90 0.95 42.95
N ASP A 53 -11.49 2.14 42.97
CA ASP A 53 -12.79 2.35 43.63
C ASP A 53 -13.86 2.85 42.64
N PRO A 54 -14.84 2.02 42.22
CA PRO A 54 -15.87 2.40 41.23
C PRO A 54 -16.66 3.66 41.58
N VAL A 55 -16.80 3.97 42.88
CA VAL A 55 -17.46 5.18 43.39
C VAL A 55 -16.62 6.41 43.11
N LEU A 56 -15.29 6.31 43.27
CA LEU A 56 -14.35 7.40 43.05
C LEU A 56 -14.27 7.75 41.56
N TRP A 57 -14.30 6.72 40.69
CA TRP A 57 -14.41 6.88 39.24
C TRP A 57 -15.63 7.72 38.83
N ARG A 58 -16.82 7.41 39.37
CA ARG A 58 -18.04 8.19 39.07
C ARG A 58 -17.92 9.64 39.52
N ARG A 59 -17.43 9.88 40.74
CA ARG A 59 -17.24 11.25 41.27
C ARG A 59 -16.29 12.08 40.42
N VAL A 60 -15.19 11.50 39.94
CA VAL A 60 -14.25 12.21 39.05
C VAL A 60 -14.92 12.55 37.72
N LEU A 61 -15.61 11.60 37.10
CA LEU A 61 -16.32 11.84 35.84
C LEU A 61 -17.42 12.90 36.00
N ASP A 62 -18.17 12.87 37.10
CA ASP A 62 -19.18 13.89 37.43
C ASP A 62 -18.54 15.28 37.65
N SER A 63 -17.36 15.33 38.27
CA SER A 63 -16.62 16.60 38.46
C SER A 63 -16.11 17.17 37.13
N LEU A 64 -15.60 16.32 36.24
CA LEU A 64 -15.17 16.71 34.89
C LEU A 64 -16.36 17.12 34.02
N ALA A 65 -17.53 16.52 34.24
CA ALA A 65 -18.76 16.89 33.55
C ALA A 65 -19.27 18.29 33.89
N GLY A 66 -18.79 18.91 34.97
CA GLY A 66 -19.07 20.31 35.30
C GLY A 66 -18.20 21.32 34.55
N GLN A 67 -17.20 20.88 33.78
CA GLN A 67 -16.34 21.78 32.99
C GLN A 67 -16.96 22.04 31.61
N GLU A 68 -17.07 23.30 31.21
CA GLU A 68 -17.71 23.69 29.94
C GLU A 68 -17.01 23.14 28.70
N GLY A 69 -15.68 22.98 28.77
CA GLY A 69 -14.84 22.50 27.67
C GLY A 69 -14.69 20.98 27.55
N VAL A 70 -15.40 20.19 28.37
CA VAL A 70 -15.23 18.73 28.41
C VAL A 70 -15.78 18.04 27.16
N LEU A 71 -15.03 17.05 26.67
CA LEU A 71 -15.41 16.18 25.55
C LEU A 71 -15.25 14.72 25.98
N PHE A 72 -16.35 14.09 26.38
CA PHE A 72 -16.39 12.67 26.70
C PHE A 72 -16.60 11.81 25.46
N ALA A 73 -15.79 10.79 25.30
CA ALA A 73 -16.02 9.68 24.37
C ALA A 73 -15.84 8.36 25.12
N LEU A 74 -16.90 7.98 25.84
CA LEU A 74 -16.98 6.79 26.68
C LEU A 74 -18.21 5.96 26.29
N PRO A 75 -18.22 4.64 26.60
CA PRO A 75 -19.42 3.80 26.50
C PRO A 75 -20.59 4.40 27.27
N GLU A 76 -21.82 4.18 26.81
CA GLU A 76 -23.02 4.81 27.38
C GLU A 76 -23.16 4.58 28.89
N GLY A 77 -22.78 3.40 29.40
CA GLY A 77 -22.85 3.07 30.83
C GLY A 77 -21.86 3.83 31.72
N LEU A 78 -20.86 4.51 31.14
CA LEU A 78 -19.84 5.27 31.85
C LEU A 78 -20.02 6.79 31.72
N LEU A 79 -21.01 7.25 30.94
CA LEU A 79 -21.26 8.68 30.76
C LEU A 79 -21.99 9.28 31.97
N PRO A 80 -21.56 10.46 32.48
CA PRO A 80 -22.29 11.18 33.52
C PRO A 80 -23.69 11.60 33.09
N ALA A 81 -24.67 11.48 33.99
CA ALA A 81 -26.09 11.71 33.70
C ALA A 81 -26.40 13.14 33.24
N HIS A 82 -25.59 14.11 33.67
CA HIS A 82 -25.77 15.52 33.37
C HIS A 82 -25.06 15.97 32.09
N THR A 83 -24.63 15.06 31.22
CA THR A 83 -23.95 15.41 29.97
C THR A 83 -24.91 15.43 28.77
N ARG A 84 -24.69 16.37 27.85
CA ARG A 84 -25.43 16.44 26.60
C ARG A 84 -24.76 15.58 25.54
N ARG A 85 -25.55 14.84 24.76
CA ARG A 85 -25.04 14.08 23.61
C ARG A 85 -24.71 15.05 22.47
N LEU A 86 -23.52 14.89 21.90
CA LEU A 86 -23.09 15.58 20.70
C LEU A 86 -23.31 14.62 19.54
N GLU A 87 -24.10 15.02 18.55
CA GLU A 87 -24.27 14.22 17.34
C GLU A 87 -23.01 14.31 16.49
N VAL A 88 -22.46 13.14 16.15
CA VAL A 88 -21.27 13.05 15.30
C VAL A 88 -21.68 12.48 13.96
N SER A 89 -21.51 13.27 12.89
CA SER A 89 -21.63 12.72 11.54
C SER A 89 -20.36 11.97 11.18
N TRP A 90 -20.45 10.64 11.24
CA TRP A 90 -19.39 9.74 10.83
C TRP A 90 -19.99 8.62 9.99
N ASN A 91 -19.47 8.44 8.78
CA ASN A 91 -19.89 7.40 7.86
C ASN A 91 -18.64 6.61 7.44
N PRO A 92 -18.58 5.28 7.69
CA PRO A 92 -17.45 4.43 7.33
C PRO A 92 -17.03 4.55 5.86
N GLY A 93 -17.99 4.64 4.92
CA GLY A 93 -17.69 4.72 3.49
C GLY A 93 -17.09 6.07 3.10
N VAL A 94 -17.61 7.16 3.67
CA VAL A 94 -17.06 8.50 3.46
C VAL A 94 -15.69 8.64 4.12
N GLU A 95 -15.44 7.97 5.24
CA GLU A 95 -14.12 7.97 5.88
C GLU A 95 -13.07 7.22 5.07
N LEU A 96 -13.43 6.05 4.53
CA LEU A 96 -12.55 5.22 3.72
C LEU A 96 -12.04 5.95 2.48
N PHE A 97 -12.92 6.66 1.75
CA PHE A 97 -12.58 7.34 0.50
C PHE A 97 -12.43 8.86 0.61
N GLY A 98 -12.87 9.47 1.71
CA GLY A 98 -12.81 10.93 1.91
C GLY A 98 -11.61 11.39 2.71
N THR A 99 -10.99 10.51 3.51
CA THR A 99 -9.82 10.87 4.30
C THR A 99 -8.51 10.42 3.66
N LEU A 100 -7.46 11.22 3.88
CA LEU A 100 -6.10 10.97 3.38
C LEU A 100 -5.19 10.46 4.51
N ARG A 101 -5.76 9.95 5.60
CA ARG A 101 -5.03 9.51 6.78
C ARG A 101 -5.43 8.10 7.13
N TRP A 102 -4.43 7.29 7.43
CA TRP A 102 -4.61 5.95 7.94
C TRP A 102 -4.09 5.90 9.38
N SER A 103 -5.03 5.89 10.32
CA SER A 103 -4.79 5.81 11.76
C SER A 103 -5.96 5.06 12.42
N PRO A 104 -6.05 3.73 12.21
CA PRO A 104 -7.19 2.93 12.68
C PRO A 104 -7.22 2.75 14.20
N THR A 105 -6.09 2.94 14.88
CA THR A 105 -5.95 2.86 16.35
C THR A 105 -6.25 4.19 17.05
N TYR A 106 -6.62 5.25 16.31
CA TYR A 106 -6.89 6.54 16.91
C TYR A 106 -8.19 6.53 17.71
N GLU A 107 -8.08 6.70 19.03
CA GLU A 107 -9.24 6.86 19.89
C GLU A 107 -9.63 8.34 20.03
N PRO A 108 -10.93 8.65 20.11
CA PRO A 108 -12.11 7.77 20.08
C PRO A 108 -12.69 7.56 18.67
N LEU A 109 -12.15 8.25 17.65
CA LEU A 109 -12.65 8.22 16.28
C LEU A 109 -11.54 7.77 15.32
N PRO A 110 -11.56 6.51 14.85
CA PRO A 110 -10.56 6.01 13.92
C PRO A 110 -10.64 6.76 12.57
N SER A 111 -9.50 6.88 11.91
CA SER A 111 -9.39 7.40 10.55
C SER A 111 -8.81 6.31 9.66
N VAL A 112 -9.54 5.92 8.60
CA VAL A 112 -9.25 4.71 7.82
C VAL A 112 -9.17 5.01 6.32
N GLY A 113 -8.56 6.14 5.97
CA GLY A 113 -8.41 6.57 4.58
C GLY A 113 -7.56 5.60 3.76
N ILE A 114 -8.09 5.12 2.65
CA ILE A 114 -7.43 4.13 1.79
C ILE A 114 -6.36 4.74 0.86
N TRP A 115 -6.46 6.04 0.58
CA TRP A 115 -5.62 6.72 -0.42
C TRP A 115 -4.12 6.64 -0.18
N PRO A 116 -3.59 6.84 1.05
CA PRO A 116 -2.16 6.67 1.31
C PRO A 116 -1.64 5.29 0.91
N LEU A 117 -2.46 4.25 1.15
CA LEU A 117 -2.10 2.86 0.88
C LEU A 117 -2.18 2.52 -0.61
N LEU A 118 -3.21 3.02 -1.29
CA LEU A 118 -3.36 2.86 -2.74
C LEU A 118 -2.27 3.60 -3.51
N ILE A 119 -1.96 4.84 -3.12
CA ILE A 119 -0.91 5.64 -3.77
C ILE A 119 0.46 5.02 -3.49
N GLY A 120 0.70 4.55 -2.26
CA GLY A 120 1.91 3.79 -1.93
C GLY A 120 2.08 2.55 -2.80
N SER A 121 1.02 1.73 -2.93
CA SER A 121 1.00 0.57 -3.83
C SER A 121 1.27 0.97 -5.28
N LEU A 122 0.63 2.04 -5.76
CA LEU A 122 0.78 2.49 -7.15
C LEU A 122 2.20 2.98 -7.45
N TRP A 123 2.81 3.78 -6.57
CA TRP A 123 4.17 4.26 -6.75
C TRP A 123 5.17 3.12 -6.85
N VAL A 124 5.11 2.19 -5.89
CA VAL A 124 6.01 1.04 -5.83
C VAL A 124 5.84 0.18 -7.08
N SER A 125 4.60 -0.10 -7.49
CA SER A 125 4.33 -0.90 -8.69
C SER A 125 4.74 -0.21 -9.98
N LEU A 126 4.49 1.09 -10.12
CA LEU A 126 4.88 1.86 -11.29
C LEU A 126 6.41 1.87 -11.46
N ILE A 127 7.15 2.16 -10.39
CA ILE A 127 8.61 2.19 -10.41
C ILE A 127 9.18 0.81 -10.72
N GLY A 128 8.64 -0.24 -10.07
CA GLY A 128 9.03 -1.62 -10.37
C GLY A 128 8.78 -2.01 -11.82
N LEU A 129 7.65 -1.58 -12.40
CA LEU A 129 7.33 -1.84 -13.80
C LEU A 129 8.24 -1.09 -14.77
N LEU A 130 8.57 0.17 -14.46
CA LEU A 130 9.50 0.96 -15.27
C LEU A 130 10.90 0.35 -15.32
N VAL A 131 11.30 -0.42 -14.31
CA VAL A 131 12.55 -1.19 -14.32
C VAL A 131 12.36 -2.53 -15.02
N VAL A 132 11.35 -3.31 -14.60
CA VAL A 132 11.25 -4.72 -14.99
C VAL A 132 10.93 -4.90 -16.47
N VAL A 133 10.09 -4.04 -17.04
CA VAL A 133 9.62 -4.19 -18.42
C VAL A 133 10.76 -3.97 -19.43
N PRO A 134 11.49 -2.83 -19.42
CA PRO A 134 12.55 -2.62 -20.39
C PRO A 134 13.74 -3.56 -20.15
N VAL A 135 14.17 -3.75 -18.90
CA VAL A 135 15.35 -4.56 -18.59
C VAL A 135 15.05 -6.05 -18.80
N GLY A 136 13.90 -6.55 -18.36
CA GLY A 136 13.51 -7.94 -18.57
C GLY A 136 13.34 -8.29 -20.06
N LEU A 137 12.74 -7.39 -20.84
CA LEU A 137 12.64 -7.55 -22.30
C LEU A 137 14.03 -7.56 -22.96
N ALA A 138 14.92 -6.66 -22.56
CA ALA A 138 16.29 -6.62 -23.09
C ALA A 138 17.07 -7.89 -22.74
N MET A 139 16.94 -8.41 -21.51
CA MET A 139 17.57 -9.66 -21.09
C MET A 139 17.09 -10.84 -21.94
N ALA A 140 15.78 -10.94 -22.19
CA ALA A 140 15.20 -12.01 -22.98
C ALA A 140 15.63 -11.94 -24.46
N ILE A 141 15.58 -10.75 -25.09
CA ILE A 141 16.08 -10.56 -26.45
C ILE A 141 17.56 -10.95 -26.54
N TYR A 142 18.37 -10.53 -25.56
CA TYR A 142 19.78 -10.88 -25.53
C TYR A 142 20.00 -12.40 -25.45
N ALA A 143 19.27 -13.07 -24.57
CA ALA A 143 19.36 -14.52 -24.40
C ALA A 143 18.99 -15.30 -25.66
N VAL A 144 17.93 -14.89 -26.38
CA VAL A 144 17.46 -15.61 -27.56
C VAL A 144 18.30 -15.30 -28.81
N GLU A 145 18.71 -14.05 -29.00
CA GLU A 145 19.27 -13.59 -30.29
C GLU A 145 20.80 -13.51 -30.31
N PHE A 146 21.41 -13.16 -29.18
CA PHE A 146 22.83 -12.78 -29.15
C PHE A 146 23.68 -13.73 -28.31
N LEU A 147 23.06 -14.53 -27.43
CA LEU A 147 23.78 -15.39 -26.52
C LEU A 147 24.31 -16.64 -27.25
N PRO A 148 25.59 -17.00 -27.09
CA PRO A 148 26.13 -18.24 -27.62
C PRO A 148 25.39 -19.46 -27.06
N ARG A 149 25.13 -20.46 -27.91
CA ARG A 149 24.47 -21.72 -27.54
C ARG A 149 24.95 -22.37 -26.22
N PRO A 150 26.26 -22.45 -25.90
CA PRO A 150 26.69 -23.05 -24.63
C PRO A 150 26.32 -22.23 -23.39
N LEU A 151 26.08 -20.92 -23.53
CA LEU A 151 25.75 -20.03 -22.41
C LEU A 151 24.25 -19.89 -22.18
N TYR A 152 23.42 -20.26 -23.16
CA TYR A 152 21.96 -20.14 -23.07
C TYR A 152 21.36 -20.89 -21.86
N TYR A 153 21.64 -22.19 -21.72
CA TYR A 153 21.11 -22.98 -20.60
C TYR A 153 21.64 -22.51 -19.23
N PRO A 154 22.94 -22.24 -19.04
CA PRO A 154 23.44 -21.67 -17.79
C PRO A 154 22.76 -20.35 -17.37
N VAL A 155 22.55 -19.43 -18.32
CA VAL A 155 21.86 -18.16 -18.04
C VAL A 155 20.41 -18.39 -17.63
N LYS A 156 19.72 -19.31 -18.30
CA LYS A 156 18.34 -19.68 -17.95
C LYS A 156 18.23 -20.27 -16.54
N ILE A 157 19.14 -21.20 -16.20
CA ILE A 157 19.22 -21.77 -14.84
C ILE A 157 19.49 -20.66 -13.82
N LEU A 158 20.38 -19.72 -14.11
CA LEU A 158 20.67 -18.59 -13.21
C LEU A 158 19.41 -17.74 -12.94
N TRP A 159 18.61 -17.45 -13.96
CA TRP A 159 17.34 -16.72 -13.79
C TRP A 159 16.35 -17.50 -12.91
N GLU A 160 16.23 -18.81 -13.11
CA GLU A 160 15.38 -19.67 -12.27
C GLU A 160 15.85 -19.68 -10.81
N LEU A 161 17.16 -19.79 -10.58
CA LEU A 161 17.75 -19.73 -9.23
C LEU A 161 17.51 -18.37 -8.56
N LEU A 162 17.68 -17.27 -9.30
CA LEU A 162 17.40 -15.92 -8.77
C LEU A 162 15.92 -15.73 -8.44
N SER A 163 15.02 -16.32 -9.23
CA SER A 163 13.57 -16.27 -8.97
C SER A 163 13.16 -17.05 -7.71
N GLY A 164 13.96 -18.03 -7.31
CA GLY A 164 13.77 -18.84 -6.10
C GLY A 164 14.26 -18.18 -4.81
N LEU A 165 14.90 -17.00 -4.87
CA LEU A 165 15.36 -16.31 -3.68
C LEU A 165 14.18 -15.90 -2.79
N PRO A 166 14.22 -16.17 -1.46
CA PRO A 166 13.18 -15.70 -0.55
C PRO A 166 13.11 -14.17 -0.54
N SER A 167 11.89 -13.63 -0.63
CA SER A 167 11.64 -12.19 -0.71
C SER A 167 12.20 -11.43 0.50
N VAL A 168 12.17 -12.02 1.70
CA VAL A 168 12.76 -11.45 2.93
C VAL A 168 14.27 -11.22 2.80
N VAL A 169 14.99 -12.13 2.13
CA VAL A 169 16.45 -12.03 1.95
C VAL A 169 16.78 -10.88 1.00
N VAL A 170 16.01 -10.75 -0.09
CA VAL A 170 16.13 -9.66 -1.05
C VAL A 170 15.77 -8.32 -0.39
N GLY A 171 14.72 -8.29 0.44
CA GLY A 171 14.33 -7.11 1.21
C GLY A 171 15.43 -6.67 2.19
N PHE A 172 16.02 -7.62 2.93
CA PHE A 172 17.12 -7.34 3.84
C PHE A 172 18.37 -6.81 3.11
N TRP A 173 18.75 -7.41 1.97
CA TRP A 173 19.83 -6.89 1.14
C TRP A 173 19.53 -5.45 0.67
N GLY A 174 18.29 -5.20 0.25
CA GLY A 174 17.83 -3.87 -0.14
C GLY A 174 17.94 -2.84 0.98
N LEU A 175 17.59 -3.22 2.21
CA LEU A 175 17.72 -2.38 3.39
C LEU A 175 19.18 -2.08 3.75
N VAL A 176 20.07 -3.06 3.64
CA VAL A 176 21.48 -2.88 4.04
C VAL A 176 22.30 -2.17 2.97
N VAL A 177 21.98 -2.38 1.69
CA VAL A 177 22.80 -1.89 0.57
C VAL A 177 22.12 -0.74 -0.17
N LEU A 178 20.89 -0.94 -0.64
CA LEU A 178 20.24 0.02 -1.54
C LEU A 178 19.69 1.23 -0.79
N VAL A 179 19.12 1.05 0.41
CA VAL A 179 18.60 2.15 1.23
C VAL A 179 19.69 3.18 1.55
N PRO A 180 20.88 2.83 2.08
CA PRO A 180 21.96 3.80 2.28
C PRO A 180 22.42 4.46 0.98
N TRP A 181 22.52 3.69 -0.10
CA TRP A 181 22.92 4.23 -1.40
C TRP A 181 21.93 5.28 -1.95
N ILE A 182 20.62 5.00 -1.88
CA ILE A 182 19.58 5.96 -2.28
C ILE A 182 19.59 7.19 -1.36
N LYS A 183 19.75 6.97 -0.05
CA LYS A 183 19.85 8.06 0.92
C LYS A 183 20.95 9.05 0.53
N ASP A 184 22.14 8.54 0.25
CA ASP A 184 23.30 9.35 -0.09
C ASP A 184 23.19 9.97 -1.49
N ALA A 185 22.69 9.22 -2.47
CA ALA A 185 22.55 9.67 -3.86
C ALA A 185 21.52 10.80 -4.02
N PHE A 186 20.45 10.81 -3.21
CA PHE A 186 19.39 11.82 -3.26
C PHE A 186 19.41 12.80 -2.07
N HIS A 187 20.42 12.73 -1.20
CA HIS A 187 20.57 13.57 0.00
C HIS A 187 19.33 13.56 0.91
N LEU A 188 18.79 12.37 1.18
CA LEU A 188 17.57 12.18 1.96
C LEU A 188 17.89 11.95 3.46
N GLU A 189 16.92 12.23 4.33
CA GLU A 189 17.02 11.88 5.76
C GLU A 189 17.01 10.36 5.97
N ALA A 190 16.13 9.67 5.22
CA ALA A 190 16.00 8.23 5.18
C ALA A 190 15.88 7.75 3.71
N GLY A 191 16.58 6.68 3.36
CA GLY A 191 16.52 6.06 2.03
C GLY A 191 15.38 5.04 1.88
N GLU A 192 14.55 4.88 2.90
CA GLU A 192 13.41 3.98 2.93
C GLU A 192 12.22 4.63 2.22
N THR A 193 12.12 4.42 0.90
CA THR A 193 11.21 5.20 0.04
C THR A 193 10.47 4.30 -0.94
N ALA A 194 9.41 4.84 -1.57
CA ALA A 194 8.72 4.15 -2.65
C ALA A 194 9.66 3.83 -3.83
N LEU A 195 10.61 4.72 -4.13
CA LEU A 195 11.65 4.49 -5.14
C LEU A 195 12.50 3.27 -4.78
N THR A 196 13.06 3.22 -3.58
CA THR A 196 13.92 2.11 -3.15
C THR A 196 13.19 0.77 -3.21
N ALA A 197 11.96 0.73 -2.67
CA ALA A 197 11.13 -0.46 -2.72
C ALA A 197 10.80 -0.87 -4.16
N GLY A 198 10.41 0.08 -5.01
CA GLY A 198 10.10 -0.17 -6.42
C GLY A 198 11.31 -0.69 -7.21
N LEU A 199 12.50 -0.14 -6.99
CA LEU A 199 13.74 -0.60 -7.65
C LEU A 199 14.07 -2.05 -7.28
N ILE A 200 13.97 -2.42 -6.01
CA ILE A 200 14.25 -3.79 -5.54
C ILE A 200 13.22 -4.75 -6.11
N LEU A 201 11.93 -4.40 -6.08
CA LEU A 201 10.89 -5.25 -6.63
C LEU A 201 11.03 -5.41 -8.14
N GLY A 202 11.40 -4.34 -8.85
CA GLY A 202 11.73 -4.38 -10.27
C GLY A 202 12.86 -5.37 -10.52
N TRP A 203 13.98 -5.22 -9.81
CA TRP A 203 15.15 -6.10 -9.93
C TRP A 203 14.82 -7.57 -9.64
N MET A 204 14.11 -7.84 -8.54
CA MET A 204 13.69 -9.18 -8.13
C MET A 204 12.75 -9.84 -9.16
N THR A 205 11.97 -9.04 -9.87
CA THR A 205 11.00 -9.54 -10.87
C THR A 205 11.63 -9.68 -12.27
N LEU A 206 12.87 -9.22 -12.48
CA LEU A 206 13.57 -9.33 -13.77
C LEU A 206 13.65 -10.77 -14.28
N PRO A 207 14.02 -11.78 -13.48
CA PRO A 207 14.13 -13.15 -13.97
C PRO A 207 12.78 -13.68 -14.46
N LEU A 208 11.69 -13.35 -13.76
CA LEU A 208 10.34 -13.74 -14.19
C LEU A 208 9.98 -13.12 -15.54
N MET A 209 10.14 -11.80 -15.69
CA MET A 209 9.83 -11.11 -16.95
C MET A 209 10.69 -11.63 -18.10
N ALA A 210 11.98 -11.86 -17.85
CA ALA A 210 12.90 -12.36 -18.86
C ALA A 210 12.58 -13.79 -19.27
N SER A 211 12.31 -14.71 -18.33
CA SER A 211 11.95 -16.10 -18.65
C SER A 211 10.65 -16.18 -19.46
N LEU A 212 9.60 -15.46 -19.05
CA LEU A 212 8.32 -15.45 -19.79
C LEU A 212 8.46 -14.86 -21.19
N THR A 213 9.29 -13.82 -21.33
CA THR A 213 9.55 -13.19 -22.63
C THR A 213 10.41 -14.05 -23.53
N GLU A 214 11.43 -14.70 -22.96
CA GLU A 214 12.31 -15.65 -23.65
C GLU A 214 11.50 -16.82 -24.20
N GLU A 215 10.65 -17.44 -23.37
CA GLU A 215 9.76 -18.53 -23.80
C GLU A 215 8.85 -18.11 -24.96
N ALA A 216 8.30 -16.90 -24.90
CA ALA A 216 7.47 -16.38 -25.98
C ALA A 216 8.24 -16.20 -27.30
N LEU A 217 9.45 -15.64 -27.24
CA LEU A 217 10.32 -15.43 -28.40
C LEU A 217 10.80 -16.77 -29.00
N SER A 218 11.18 -17.72 -28.15
CA SER A 218 11.67 -19.04 -28.53
C SER A 218 10.58 -19.97 -29.08
N ALA A 219 9.30 -19.72 -28.76
CA ALA A 219 8.17 -20.50 -29.28
C ALA A 219 7.82 -20.18 -30.75
N MET A 220 8.42 -19.14 -31.33
CA MET A 220 8.11 -18.73 -32.71
C MET A 220 8.62 -19.75 -33.75
N PRO A 221 7.84 -20.07 -34.80
CA PRO A 221 8.28 -20.96 -35.86
C PRO A 221 9.57 -20.47 -36.54
N THR A 222 10.60 -21.33 -36.58
CA THR A 222 11.90 -21.01 -37.19
C THR A 222 11.77 -20.62 -38.66
N LEU A 223 10.81 -21.21 -39.40
CA LEU A 223 10.52 -20.90 -40.80
C LEU A 223 10.23 -19.41 -41.01
N LEU A 224 9.49 -18.76 -40.11
CA LEU A 224 9.19 -17.32 -40.23
C LEU A 224 10.46 -16.47 -40.07
N VAL A 225 11.35 -16.88 -39.17
CA VAL A 225 12.63 -16.21 -38.92
C VAL A 225 13.56 -16.40 -40.12
N GLU A 226 13.67 -17.62 -40.65
CA GLU A 226 14.48 -17.94 -41.83
C GLU A 226 13.96 -17.24 -43.09
N ALA A 227 12.64 -17.17 -43.28
CA ALA A 227 12.03 -16.42 -44.38
C ALA A 227 12.36 -14.92 -44.30
N SER A 228 12.35 -14.33 -43.09
CA SER A 228 12.78 -12.94 -42.89
C SER A 228 14.22 -12.73 -43.34
N TYR A 229 15.14 -13.64 -42.98
CA TYR A 229 16.52 -13.57 -43.42
C TYR A 229 16.67 -13.79 -44.93
N GLY A 230 15.87 -14.68 -45.52
CA GLY A 230 15.81 -14.91 -46.97
C GLY A 230 15.36 -13.69 -47.78
N LEU A 231 14.55 -12.80 -47.16
CA LEU A 231 14.17 -11.50 -47.74
C LEU A 231 15.24 -10.40 -47.56
N GLY A 232 16.41 -10.73 -47.02
CA GLY A 232 17.51 -9.79 -46.79
C GLY A 232 17.32 -8.91 -45.55
N ALA A 233 16.43 -9.28 -44.63
CA ALA A 233 16.27 -8.55 -43.38
C ALA A 233 17.49 -8.74 -42.46
N THR A 234 17.91 -7.66 -41.80
CA THR A 234 18.94 -7.72 -40.74
C THR A 234 18.35 -8.31 -39.46
N GLN A 235 19.22 -8.84 -38.57
CA GLN A 235 18.80 -9.36 -37.26
C GLN A 235 17.93 -8.36 -36.46
N TRP A 236 18.32 -7.09 -36.42
CA TRP A 236 17.54 -6.04 -35.76
C TRP A 236 16.18 -5.79 -36.42
N GLN A 237 16.09 -5.85 -37.75
CA GLN A 237 14.82 -5.73 -38.45
C GLN A 237 13.92 -6.94 -38.16
N THR A 238 14.47 -8.16 -38.13
CA THR A 238 13.73 -9.36 -37.76
C THR A 238 13.21 -9.29 -36.32
N ILE A 239 14.02 -8.82 -35.36
CA ILE A 239 13.59 -8.64 -33.97
C ILE A 239 12.44 -7.61 -33.90
N LEU A 240 12.64 -6.41 -34.44
CA LEU A 240 11.72 -5.29 -34.25
C LEU A 240 10.46 -5.39 -35.10
N ARG A 241 10.55 -5.93 -36.33
CA ARG A 241 9.45 -5.94 -37.30
C ARG A 241 8.72 -7.28 -37.40
N LEU A 242 9.33 -8.37 -36.91
CA LEU A 242 8.72 -9.70 -36.94
C LEU A 242 8.54 -10.28 -35.55
N LYS A 243 9.62 -10.51 -34.79
CA LYS A 243 9.55 -11.23 -33.50
C LYS A 243 8.72 -10.48 -32.47
N LEU A 244 9.06 -9.22 -32.17
CA LEU A 244 8.33 -8.43 -31.15
C LEU A 244 6.84 -8.23 -31.50
N PRO A 245 6.46 -7.87 -32.73
CA PRO A 245 5.04 -7.79 -33.10
C PRO A 245 4.32 -9.14 -33.02
N TYR A 246 5.00 -10.24 -33.38
CA TYR A 246 4.43 -11.58 -33.32
C TYR A 246 4.13 -12.02 -31.88
N VAL A 247 5.05 -11.75 -30.94
CA VAL A 247 4.89 -12.16 -29.53
C VAL A 247 4.24 -11.11 -28.63
N LEU A 248 3.80 -9.97 -29.18
CA LEU A 248 3.23 -8.86 -28.42
C LEU A 248 2.13 -9.27 -27.42
N PRO A 249 1.22 -10.22 -27.72
CA PRO A 249 0.23 -10.68 -26.74
C PRO A 249 0.84 -11.42 -25.55
N SER A 250 1.86 -12.23 -25.80
CA SER A 250 2.62 -12.94 -24.75
C SER A 250 3.45 -11.96 -23.92
N LEU A 251 4.03 -10.93 -24.55
CA LEU A 251 4.70 -9.84 -23.85
C LEU A 251 3.73 -9.10 -22.92
N ALA A 252 2.54 -8.75 -23.41
CA ALA A 252 1.52 -8.08 -22.60
C ALA A 252 1.10 -8.95 -21.41
N ALA A 253 0.95 -10.27 -21.59
CA ALA A 253 0.70 -11.20 -20.50
C ALA A 253 1.86 -11.26 -19.50
N ALA A 254 3.11 -11.32 -19.96
CA ALA A 254 4.30 -11.32 -19.10
C ALA A 254 4.41 -10.04 -18.27
N VAL A 255 4.14 -8.87 -18.87
CA VAL A 255 4.10 -7.58 -18.16
C VAL A 255 3.01 -7.56 -17.09
N LEU A 256 1.81 -8.04 -17.41
CA LEU A 256 0.70 -8.08 -16.44
C LEU A 256 0.97 -9.07 -15.31
N LEU A 257 1.52 -10.26 -15.59
CA LEU A 257 1.92 -11.21 -14.56
C LEU A 257 3.00 -10.62 -13.64
N SER A 258 3.98 -9.91 -14.21
CA SER A 258 5.00 -9.19 -13.45
C SER A 258 4.40 -8.06 -12.60
N ALA A 259 3.44 -7.30 -13.14
CA ALA A 259 2.70 -6.28 -12.41
C ALA A 259 1.93 -6.87 -11.22
N GLY A 260 1.24 -7.99 -11.44
CA GLY A 260 0.52 -8.72 -10.40
C GLY A 260 1.44 -9.20 -9.28
N ARG A 261 2.63 -9.71 -9.63
CA ARG A 261 3.67 -10.06 -8.63
C ARG A 261 4.07 -8.83 -7.82
N ILE A 262 4.49 -7.74 -8.48
CA ILE A 262 4.95 -6.53 -7.79
C ILE A 262 3.86 -5.93 -6.89
N LEU A 263 2.61 -5.90 -7.34
CA LEU A 263 1.47 -5.43 -6.55
C LEU A 263 1.17 -6.30 -5.32
N GLY A 264 1.45 -7.60 -5.41
CA GLY A 264 1.25 -8.57 -4.32
C GLY A 264 2.45 -8.68 -3.37
N GLU A 265 3.58 -8.06 -3.68
CA GLU A 265 4.77 -8.17 -2.85
C GLU A 265 4.58 -7.46 -1.51
N THR A 266 4.83 -8.23 -0.45
CA THR A 266 4.45 -7.86 0.91
C THR A 266 5.68 -7.64 1.79
N MET A 267 6.60 -8.61 1.80
CA MET A 267 7.72 -8.61 2.75
C MET A 267 8.83 -7.62 2.36
N VAL A 268 9.20 -7.54 1.09
CA VAL A 268 10.22 -6.57 0.64
C VAL A 268 9.78 -5.15 0.95
N VAL A 269 8.50 -4.86 0.69
CA VAL A 269 7.94 -3.53 0.94
C VAL A 269 7.94 -3.20 2.43
N LEU A 270 7.51 -4.13 3.29
CA LEU A 270 7.54 -3.92 4.75
C LEU A 270 8.94 -3.55 5.27
N ILE A 271 9.98 -4.15 4.69
CA ILE A 271 11.36 -3.96 5.12
C ILE A 271 11.97 -2.67 4.59
N VAL A 272 11.63 -2.26 3.35
CA VAL A 272 12.42 -1.25 2.61
C VAL A 272 11.67 0.06 2.32
N SER A 273 10.33 0.07 2.38
CA SER A 273 9.54 1.25 2.02
C SER A 273 9.40 2.30 3.14
N GLY A 274 9.95 2.00 4.32
CA GLY A 274 9.79 2.81 5.54
C GLY A 274 8.49 2.51 6.29
N ASN A 275 7.57 1.77 5.65
CA ASN A 275 6.35 1.28 6.24
C ASN A 275 5.53 2.41 6.90
N ALA A 276 5.46 3.58 6.28
CA ALA A 276 4.76 4.75 6.83
C ALA A 276 3.44 4.97 6.08
N PRO A 277 2.28 5.00 6.74
CA PRO A 277 0.99 5.15 6.08
C PRO A 277 0.66 6.64 5.82
N VAL A 278 1.61 7.32 5.19
CA VAL A 278 1.52 8.75 4.84
C VAL A 278 1.22 8.90 3.35
N LEU A 279 0.54 9.99 3.00
CA LEU A 279 0.26 10.32 1.61
C LEU A 279 1.55 10.78 0.92
N ALA A 280 2.19 9.87 0.19
CA ALA A 280 3.40 10.19 -0.57
C ALA A 280 3.04 10.93 -1.88
N LEU A 281 3.45 12.19 -1.95
CA LEU A 281 3.31 13.02 -3.15
C LEU A 281 4.46 12.79 -4.14
N THR A 282 5.59 12.29 -3.64
CA THR A 282 6.79 12.01 -4.44
C THR A 282 7.29 10.60 -4.17
N PRO A 283 7.99 9.97 -5.13
CA PRO A 283 8.52 8.61 -4.95
C PRO A 283 9.67 8.52 -3.93
N LEU A 284 10.24 9.67 -3.51
CA LEU A 284 11.33 9.76 -2.53
C LEU A 284 10.82 9.80 -1.08
N GLN A 285 9.51 9.65 -0.87
CA GLN A 285 8.91 9.59 0.46
C GLN A 285 8.67 8.14 0.90
N PRO A 286 8.66 7.87 2.22
CA PRO A 286 8.27 6.58 2.74
C PRO A 286 6.80 6.31 2.45
N VAL A 287 6.47 5.04 2.23
CA VAL A 287 5.11 4.59 1.90
C VAL A 287 4.76 3.33 2.65
N ARG A 288 3.46 3.02 2.71
CA ARG A 288 2.93 1.73 3.11
C ARG A 288 1.97 1.27 2.02
N THR A 289 2.07 0.01 1.61
CA THR A 289 1.21 -0.57 0.56
C THR A 289 0.03 -1.31 1.18
N LEU A 290 -0.99 -1.61 0.37
CA LEU A 290 -2.13 -2.43 0.81
C LEU A 290 -1.69 -3.81 1.37
N PRO A 291 -0.87 -4.64 0.68
CA PRO A 291 -0.43 -5.92 1.23
C PRO A 291 0.39 -5.76 2.51
N ALA A 292 1.29 -4.76 2.56
CA ALA A 292 2.09 -4.49 3.74
C ALA A 292 1.21 -4.14 4.96
N THR A 293 0.15 -3.35 4.76
CA THR A 293 -0.80 -2.99 5.82
C THR A 293 -1.51 -4.22 6.36
N LEU A 294 -1.98 -5.12 5.48
CA LEU A 294 -2.62 -6.36 5.89
C LEU A 294 -1.66 -7.25 6.68
N ALA A 295 -0.42 -7.40 6.22
CA ALA A 295 0.56 -8.22 6.91
C ALA A 295 1.00 -7.65 8.26
N ALA A 296 1.09 -6.33 8.39
CA ALA A 296 1.50 -5.68 9.64
C ALA A 296 0.35 -5.65 10.67
N GLU A 297 -0.87 -5.33 10.25
CA GLU A 297 -1.92 -4.94 11.20
C GLU A 297 -2.97 -6.05 11.45
N LEU A 298 -3.14 -7.01 10.52
CA LEU A 298 -4.21 -8.02 10.64
C LEU A 298 -4.01 -8.98 11.82
N GLY A 299 -2.75 -9.31 12.13
CA GLY A 299 -2.42 -10.16 13.28
C GLY A 299 -2.51 -9.45 14.63
N GLU A 300 -2.44 -8.12 14.63
CA GLU A 300 -2.46 -7.29 15.86
C GLU A 300 -3.86 -6.76 16.20
N ALA A 301 -4.75 -6.67 15.20
CA ALA A 301 -6.10 -6.16 15.38
C ALA A 301 -6.97 -7.11 16.23
N PRO A 302 -7.64 -6.61 17.31
CA PRO A 302 -8.57 -7.42 18.08
C PRO A 302 -9.72 -7.95 17.23
N VAL A 303 -10.01 -9.25 17.34
CA VAL A 303 -11.07 -9.90 16.57
C VAL A 303 -12.43 -9.24 16.84
N GLY A 304 -13.15 -8.91 15.77
CA GLY A 304 -14.46 -8.24 15.86
C GLY A 304 -14.39 -6.73 16.11
N SER A 305 -13.20 -6.15 16.24
CA SER A 305 -13.03 -4.70 16.30
C SER A 305 -13.36 -4.03 14.96
N TYR A 306 -13.63 -2.72 15.00
CA TYR A 306 -13.81 -1.94 13.78
C TYR A 306 -12.57 -2.01 12.87
N HIS A 307 -11.38 -1.91 13.45
CA HIS A 307 -10.11 -2.01 12.72
C HIS A 307 -9.99 -3.36 11.98
N TYR A 308 -10.34 -4.46 12.64
CA TYR A 308 -10.34 -5.80 12.05
C TYR A 308 -11.27 -5.88 10.83
N HIS A 309 -12.50 -5.39 10.92
CA HIS A 309 -13.44 -5.39 9.78
C HIS A 309 -12.94 -4.51 8.61
N VAL A 310 -12.32 -3.37 8.92
CA VAL A 310 -11.72 -2.51 7.90
C VAL A 310 -10.58 -3.22 7.18
N LEU A 311 -9.69 -3.92 7.90
CA LEU A 311 -8.62 -4.70 7.27
C LEU A 311 -9.16 -5.81 6.36
N PHE A 312 -10.25 -6.49 6.74
CA PHE A 312 -10.93 -7.45 5.86
C PHE A 312 -11.48 -6.80 4.60
N LEU A 313 -12.04 -5.60 4.71
CA LEU A 313 -12.48 -4.82 3.55
C LEU A 313 -11.30 -4.45 2.64
N LEU A 314 -10.15 -4.03 3.20
CA LEU A 314 -8.93 -3.79 2.42
C LEU A 314 -8.45 -5.05 1.71
N GLY A 315 -8.49 -6.20 2.39
CA GLY A 315 -8.19 -7.51 1.79
C GLY A 315 -9.12 -7.83 0.62
N GLY A 316 -10.41 -7.56 0.76
CA GLY A 316 -11.39 -7.69 -0.31
C GLY A 316 -11.11 -6.76 -1.50
N ILE A 317 -10.73 -5.50 -1.24
CA ILE A 317 -10.36 -4.53 -2.28
C ILE A 317 -9.10 -5.00 -3.02
N LEU A 318 -8.06 -5.41 -2.29
CA LEU A 318 -6.83 -5.95 -2.87
C LEU A 318 -7.11 -7.21 -3.71
N PHE A 319 -7.96 -8.11 -3.21
CA PHE A 319 -8.39 -9.29 -3.96
C PHE A 319 -9.09 -8.91 -5.26
N LEU A 320 -10.02 -7.95 -5.24
CA LEU A 320 -10.70 -7.49 -6.46
C LEU A 320 -9.74 -6.80 -7.44
N LEU A 321 -8.79 -6.02 -6.95
CA LEU A 321 -7.76 -5.37 -7.77
C LEU A 321 -6.87 -6.40 -8.47
N THR A 322 -6.35 -7.37 -7.70
CA THR A 322 -5.50 -8.45 -8.24
C THR A 322 -6.27 -9.36 -9.20
N LEU A 323 -7.53 -9.69 -8.88
CA LEU A 323 -8.42 -10.44 -9.74
C LEU A 323 -8.67 -9.71 -11.07
N ALA A 324 -9.00 -8.41 -11.02
CA ALA A 324 -9.25 -7.62 -12.22
C ALA A 324 -8.01 -7.57 -13.13
N LEU A 325 -6.82 -7.40 -12.55
CA LEU A 325 -5.56 -7.41 -13.28
C LEU A 325 -5.30 -8.77 -13.95
N ASN A 326 -5.39 -9.86 -13.18
CA ASN A 326 -5.18 -11.22 -13.68
C ASN A 326 -6.20 -11.60 -14.77
N LEU A 327 -7.46 -11.21 -14.59
CA LEU A 327 -8.52 -11.48 -15.56
C LEU A 327 -8.31 -10.68 -16.86
N THR A 328 -7.82 -9.44 -16.74
CA THR A 328 -7.42 -8.63 -17.91
C THR A 328 -6.28 -9.29 -18.68
N ALA A 329 -5.26 -9.81 -17.97
CA ALA A 329 -4.16 -10.56 -18.59
C ALA A 329 -4.66 -11.79 -19.36
N TYR A 330 -5.55 -12.56 -18.73
CA TYR A 330 -6.16 -13.74 -19.34
C TYR A 330 -6.95 -13.40 -20.62
N PHE A 331 -7.78 -12.34 -20.58
CA PHE A 331 -8.58 -11.97 -21.75
C PHE A 331 -7.74 -11.44 -22.91
N ILE A 332 -6.67 -10.70 -22.63
CA ILE A 332 -5.73 -10.24 -23.67
C ILE A 332 -5.08 -11.44 -24.36
N GLN A 333 -4.59 -12.42 -23.59
CA GLN A 333 -3.99 -13.63 -24.13
C GLN A 333 -4.99 -14.43 -24.99
N LYS A 334 -6.20 -14.66 -24.48
CA LYS A 334 -7.23 -15.46 -25.16
C LYS A 334 -7.70 -14.85 -26.48
N ARG A 335 -7.78 -13.52 -26.56
CA ARG A 335 -8.26 -12.82 -27.77
C ARG A 335 -7.29 -12.98 -28.96
N TYR A 336 -6.01 -13.18 -28.70
CA TYR A 336 -4.98 -13.29 -29.74
C TYR A 336 -4.73 -14.73 -30.21
N VAL A 337 -4.83 -15.73 -29.32
CA VAL A 337 -4.79 -17.16 -29.72
C VAL A 337 -5.92 -17.52 -30.71
N ARG A 338 -7.02 -16.75 -30.75
CA ARG A 338 -8.10 -16.91 -31.74
C ARG A 338 -7.85 -16.24 -33.10
N LYS A 339 -6.80 -15.43 -33.24
CA LYS A 339 -6.51 -14.64 -34.46
C LYS A 339 -5.28 -15.09 -35.24
N GLY A 340 -4.43 -15.93 -34.64
CA GLY A 340 -3.29 -16.60 -35.31
C GLY A 340 -3.65 -18.04 -35.62
#